data_AF-X0WA72-F1
#
_entry.id   AF-X0WA72-F1
#
_cell.length_a   1.000
_cell.length_b   1.000
_cell.length_c   1.000
_cell.angle_alpha   90.00
_cell.angle_beta   90.00
_cell.angle_gamma   90.00
#
_symmetry.space_group_name_H-M   'P 1'
#
loop_
_entity.id
_entity.type
_entity.pdbx_description
1 polymer ?
#
loop_
_entity_poly.entity_id
_entity_poly.type
_entity_poly.pdbx_seq_one_letter_code
_entity_poly.pdbx_strand_id
1 'polypeptide(L)'
;EKIEDRERKEVIRPETSADVTKLLMELVKENKTLREENEELIRYKDRLEKYQNLEYIFEDEQFMEAWLERNIHKALANLEIIDRQPAINWNEPFMRNKPDFFCLDKTTRELVIVENKVRGRHRKIETQILTYTAWAKRNLEKINEKYKDKNLKTTKNFKFVIITDTTDERLQAICEDNKIALILIDGGVVFEEIVPYYAE
;
A
#
# COMPACT_ATOMS: atom_id res chain seq x y z
N GLU A 1 22.16 20.16 49.91
CA GLU A 1 22.65 21.13 48.91
C GLU A 1 23.56 20.40 47.94
N LYS A 2 23.46 20.43 46.61
CA LYS A 2 22.53 21.01 45.63
C LYS A 2 22.56 20.01 44.46
N ILE A 3 21.40 19.54 44.04
CA ILE A 3 21.23 18.87 42.75
C ILE A 3 21.24 20.01 41.73
N GLU A 4 22.37 20.24 41.07
CA GLU A 4 22.42 21.18 39.94
C GLU A 4 21.95 20.45 38.68
N ASP A 5 20.67 20.64 38.38
CA ASP A 5 20.06 20.38 37.08
C ASP A 5 20.92 20.98 35.96
N ARG A 6 21.62 20.12 35.23
CA ARG A 6 22.13 20.44 33.89
C ARG A 6 21.09 20.02 32.85
N GLU A 7 19.88 20.57 32.96
CA GLU A 7 19.09 20.83 31.76
C GLU A 7 19.78 21.98 31.02
N ARG A 8 20.70 21.64 30.11
CA ARG A 8 20.98 22.56 29.00
C ARG A 8 19.72 22.59 28.14
N LYS A 9 18.75 23.42 28.53
CA LYS A 9 17.76 23.94 27.60
C LYS A 9 18.57 24.65 26.52
N GLU A 10 18.61 24.06 25.32
CA GLU A 10 18.94 24.83 24.14
C GLU A 10 17.95 25.99 24.11
N VAL A 11 18.45 27.17 24.46
CA VAL A 11 17.71 28.41 24.30
C VAL A 11 17.59 28.61 22.80
N ILE A 12 16.48 28.12 22.23
CA ILE A 12 16.06 28.49 20.89
C ILE A 12 15.91 30.01 20.94
N ARG A 13 16.86 30.71 20.30
CA ARG A 13 16.78 32.16 20.15
C ARG A 13 15.46 32.45 19.43
N PRO A 14 14.67 33.46 19.84
CA PRO A 14 13.49 33.82 19.09
C PRO A 14 13.97 34.32 17.72
N GLU A 15 13.86 33.47 16.71
CA GLU A 15 14.04 33.89 15.32
C GLU A 15 13.11 35.07 15.10
N THR A 16 13.65 36.19 14.63
CA THR A 16 12.81 37.36 14.41
C THR A 16 11.77 37.00 13.34
N SER A 17 10.59 37.60 13.39
CA SER A 17 9.55 37.38 12.38
C SER A 17 10.08 37.54 10.94
N ALA A 18 11.15 38.31 10.74
CA ALA A 18 11.84 38.47 9.47
C ALA A 18 12.66 37.22 9.05
N ASP A 19 13.32 36.54 9.98
CA ASP A 19 14.09 35.31 9.71
C ASP A 19 13.15 34.16 9.33
N VAL A 20 12.03 34.01 10.06
CA VAL A 20 10.99 33.03 9.76
C VAL A 20 10.34 33.30 8.39
N THR A 21 10.07 34.57 8.06
CA THR A 21 9.51 34.96 6.75
C THR A 21 10.49 34.66 5.61
N LYS A 22 11.79 34.89 5.83
CA LYS A 22 12.83 34.58 4.85
C LYS A 22 12.94 33.07 4.60
N LEU A 23 12.94 32.27 5.66
CA LEU A 23 12.96 30.81 5.57
C LEU A 23 11.73 30.28 4.81
N LEU A 24 10.54 30.82 5.10
CA LEU A 24 9.29 30.51 4.37
C LEU A 24 9.38 30.86 2.88
N MET A 25 9.96 32.00 2.52
CA MET A 25 10.16 32.38 1.13
C MET A 25 11.13 31.45 0.39
N GLU A 26 12.21 31.05 1.05
CA GLU A 26 13.18 30.09 0.51
C GLU A 26 12.53 28.72 0.27
N LEU A 27 11.78 28.21 1.26
CA LEU A 27 11.02 26.96 1.14
C LEU A 27 9.96 27.00 0.04
N VAL A 28 9.22 28.10 -0.11
CA VAL A 28 8.22 28.25 -1.19
C VAL A 28 8.89 28.24 -2.56
N LYS A 29 10.05 28.87 -2.68
CA LYS A 29 10.82 28.90 -3.93
C LYS A 29 11.35 27.51 -4.28
N GLU A 30 11.92 26.81 -3.30
CA GLU A 30 12.40 25.45 -3.47
C GLU A 30 11.27 24.47 -3.82
N ASN A 31 10.11 24.58 -3.16
CA ASN A 31 8.94 23.76 -3.49
C ASN A 31 8.45 24.01 -4.92
N LYS A 32 8.52 25.26 -5.39
CA LYS A 32 8.18 25.59 -6.78
C LYS A 32 9.16 24.95 -7.76
N THR A 33 10.46 25.04 -7.51
CA THR A 33 11.49 24.42 -8.35
C THR A 33 11.33 22.89 -8.38
N LEU A 34 11.09 22.24 -7.24
CA LEU A 34 10.84 20.81 -7.16
C LEU A 34 9.58 20.37 -7.93
N ARG A 35 8.53 21.20 -7.96
CA ARG A 35 7.34 20.93 -8.79
C ARG A 35 7.64 21.00 -10.28
N GLU A 36 8.42 22.00 -10.69
CA GLU A 36 8.84 22.18 -12.09
C GLU A 36 9.73 21.00 -12.54
N GLU A 37 10.69 20.58 -11.69
CA GLU A 37 11.52 19.40 -11.94
C GLU A 37 10.70 18.11 -12.00
N ASN A 38 9.73 17.91 -11.11
CA ASN A 38 8.83 16.76 -11.16
C ASN A 38 8.01 16.73 -12.45
N GLU A 39 7.48 17.87 -12.90
CA GLU A 39 6.76 17.94 -14.18
C GLU A 39 7.67 17.60 -15.37
N GLU A 40 8.94 18.01 -15.33
CA GLU A 40 9.91 17.68 -16.38
C GLU A 40 10.29 16.20 -16.37
N LEU A 41 10.48 15.61 -15.20
CA LEU A 41 10.74 14.17 -15.02
C LEU A 41 9.55 13.32 -15.50
N ILE A 42 8.32 13.75 -15.23
CA ILE A 42 7.11 13.08 -15.75
C ILE A 42 7.12 13.12 -17.28
N ARG A 43 7.36 14.29 -17.89
CA ARG A 43 7.45 14.41 -19.36
C ARG A 43 8.62 13.60 -19.94
N TYR A 44 9.72 13.48 -19.22
CA TYR A 44 10.86 12.67 -19.63
C TYR A 44 10.54 11.18 -19.58
N LYS A 45 9.88 10.72 -18.51
CA LYS A 45 9.35 9.37 -18.37
C LYS A 45 8.37 9.03 -19.50
N ASP A 46 7.38 9.88 -19.77
CA ASP A 46 6.42 9.68 -20.87
C ASP A 46 7.12 9.58 -22.24
N ARG A 47 8.19 10.35 -22.45
CA ARG A 47 9.03 10.24 -23.66
C ARG A 47 9.82 8.94 -23.69
N LEU A 48 10.41 8.51 -22.59
CA LEU A 48 11.12 7.23 -22.52
C LEU A 48 10.19 6.05 -22.80
N GLU A 49 8.99 6.05 -22.22
CA GLU A 49 7.93 5.07 -22.49
C GLU A 49 7.59 5.04 -24.00
N LYS A 50 7.42 6.23 -24.61
CA LYS A 50 7.10 6.37 -26.04
C LYS A 50 8.22 5.97 -27.01
N TYR A 51 9.48 6.27 -26.68
CA TYR A 51 10.60 6.13 -27.63
C TYR A 51 11.45 4.87 -27.41
N GLN A 52 11.46 4.30 -26.21
CA GLN A 52 12.23 3.09 -25.90
C GLN A 52 11.39 1.81 -25.89
N ASN A 53 10.07 1.89 -26.14
CA ASN A 53 9.17 0.74 -26.00
C ASN A 53 9.28 0.08 -24.61
N LEU A 54 9.66 0.86 -23.59
CA LEU A 54 9.51 0.49 -22.19
C LEU A 54 8.01 0.62 -21.88
N GLU A 55 7.23 -0.30 -22.43
CA GLU A 55 5.78 -0.33 -22.19
C GLU A 55 5.56 -0.63 -20.72
N TYR A 56 4.98 0.35 -20.03
CA TYR A 56 4.39 0.13 -18.73
C TYR A 56 3.31 -0.95 -18.90
N ILE A 57 3.59 -2.14 -18.38
CA ILE A 57 2.74 -3.29 -18.70
C ILE A 57 1.34 -3.19 -18.09
N PHE A 58 1.15 -2.45 -16.98
CA PHE A 58 -0.12 -2.38 -16.28
C PHE A 58 -0.89 -1.11 -16.62
N GLU A 59 -1.67 -1.15 -17.70
CA GLU A 59 -2.49 -0.02 -18.13
C GLU A 59 -3.68 0.26 -17.19
N ASP A 60 -4.19 -0.77 -16.50
CA ASP A 60 -5.27 -0.67 -15.52
C ASP A 60 -5.21 -1.78 -14.45
N GLU A 61 -6.00 -1.60 -13.37
CA GLU A 61 -6.10 -2.55 -12.26
C GLU A 61 -6.63 -3.91 -12.69
N GLN A 62 -7.47 -3.98 -13.73
CA GLN A 62 -8.06 -5.25 -14.19
C GLN A 62 -7.02 -6.11 -14.92
N PHE A 63 -6.16 -5.50 -15.74
CA PHE A 63 -5.05 -6.16 -16.38
C PHE A 63 -4.01 -6.63 -15.35
N MET A 64 -3.70 -5.78 -14.37
CA MET A 64 -2.82 -6.15 -13.25
C MET A 64 -3.40 -7.33 -12.45
N GLU A 65 -4.69 -7.31 -12.13
CA GLU A 65 -5.40 -8.39 -11.47
C GLU A 65 -5.29 -9.69 -12.29
N ALA A 66 -5.65 -9.67 -13.56
CA ALA A 66 -5.56 -10.85 -14.44
C ALA A 66 -4.12 -11.40 -14.55
N TRP A 67 -3.12 -10.53 -14.56
CA TRP A 67 -1.72 -10.94 -14.58
C TRP A 67 -1.30 -11.56 -13.24
N LEU A 68 -1.69 -10.95 -12.12
CA LEU A 68 -1.42 -11.44 -10.77
C LEU A 68 -2.08 -12.77 -10.49
N GLU A 69 -3.25 -13.06 -11.07
CA GLU A 69 -3.91 -14.36 -10.94
C GLU A 69 -2.95 -15.54 -11.22
N ARG A 70 -2.02 -15.36 -12.17
CA ARG A 70 -1.04 -16.38 -12.56
C ARG A 70 0.32 -16.19 -11.92
N ASN A 71 0.58 -15.03 -11.32
CA ASN A 71 1.92 -14.61 -10.91
C ASN A 71 2.01 -14.16 -9.44
N ILE A 72 0.94 -14.30 -8.64
CA ILE A 72 0.91 -13.87 -7.24
C ILE A 72 2.05 -14.45 -6.40
N HIS A 73 2.47 -15.68 -6.72
CA HIS A 73 3.57 -16.37 -6.07
C HIS A 73 4.94 -15.70 -6.33
N LYS A 74 5.06 -14.87 -7.37
CA LYS A 74 6.25 -14.06 -7.62
C LYS A 74 6.30 -12.83 -6.73
N ALA A 75 5.14 -12.31 -6.31
CA ALA A 75 5.05 -11.23 -5.33
C ALA A 75 5.41 -11.74 -3.93
N LEU A 76 4.82 -12.86 -3.53
CA LEU A 76 5.16 -13.56 -2.29
C LEU A 76 5.07 -15.07 -2.54
N ALA A 77 6.20 -15.78 -2.39
CA ALA A 77 6.31 -17.21 -2.70
C ALA A 77 5.28 -18.10 -1.99
N ASN A 78 4.84 -17.66 -0.80
CA ASN A 78 3.91 -18.40 0.05
C ASN A 78 2.44 -18.08 -0.22
N LEU A 79 2.11 -17.08 -1.05
CA LEU A 79 0.73 -16.78 -1.40
C LEU A 79 0.17 -17.73 -2.48
N GLU A 80 -1.06 -18.16 -2.27
CA GLU A 80 -1.87 -18.91 -3.22
C GLU A 80 -3.26 -18.27 -3.30
N ILE A 81 -3.72 -17.90 -4.50
CA ILE A 81 -5.08 -17.37 -4.68
C ILE A 81 -6.10 -18.48 -4.47
N ILE A 82 -7.09 -18.23 -3.62
CA ILE A 82 -8.19 -19.16 -3.32
C ILE A 82 -9.55 -18.66 -3.83
N ASP A 83 -9.73 -17.35 -3.98
CA ASP A 83 -10.92 -16.76 -4.61
C ASP A 83 -10.54 -15.41 -5.24
N ARG A 84 -11.02 -15.17 -6.47
CA ARG A 84 -10.80 -13.93 -7.21
C ARG A 84 -12.08 -13.10 -7.18
N GLN A 85 -11.96 -11.83 -6.83
CA GLN A 85 -13.09 -10.92 -6.62
C GLN A 85 -14.19 -11.48 -5.70
N PRO A 86 -13.84 -12.01 -4.49
CA PRO A 86 -14.81 -12.60 -3.59
C PRO A 86 -15.92 -11.61 -3.24
N ALA A 87 -17.16 -12.09 -3.29
CA ALA A 87 -18.31 -11.29 -2.92
C ALA A 87 -18.32 -11.04 -1.40
N ILE A 88 -18.07 -9.78 -1.02
CA ILE A 88 -18.28 -9.30 0.35
C ILE A 88 -19.66 -8.67 0.44
N ASN A 89 -20.55 -9.33 1.16
CA ASN A 89 -21.90 -8.83 1.44
C ASN A 89 -21.98 -8.32 2.87
N TRP A 90 -22.39 -7.07 3.01
CA TRP A 90 -22.85 -6.51 4.27
C TRP A 90 -24.36 -6.74 4.42
N ASN A 91 -24.84 -6.73 5.66
CA ASN A 91 -26.29 -6.75 5.92
C ASN A 91 -27.00 -5.51 5.33
N GLU A 92 -26.23 -4.46 5.02
CA GLU A 92 -26.69 -3.24 4.36
C GLU A 92 -26.53 -3.35 2.82
N PRO A 93 -27.62 -3.19 2.03
CA PRO A 93 -27.64 -3.50 0.59
C PRO A 93 -26.70 -2.70 -0.33
N PHE A 94 -26.11 -1.61 0.15
CA PHE A 94 -25.44 -0.59 -0.68
C PHE A 94 -23.91 -0.68 -0.68
N MET A 95 -23.30 -1.54 0.14
CA MET A 95 -21.85 -1.74 0.16
C MET A 95 -21.47 -3.04 -0.55
N ARG A 96 -21.51 -3.03 -1.89
CA ARG A 96 -20.86 -4.07 -2.70
C ARG A 96 -19.41 -3.65 -2.97
N ASN A 97 -18.52 -4.06 -2.07
CA ASN A 97 -17.08 -3.97 -2.31
C ASN A 97 -16.57 -5.39 -2.57
N LYS A 98 -15.61 -5.54 -3.48
CA LYS A 98 -14.98 -6.82 -3.78
C LYS A 98 -13.47 -6.60 -3.67
N PRO A 99 -12.80 -7.24 -2.71
CA PRO A 99 -11.34 -7.32 -2.73
C PRO A 99 -10.90 -7.97 -4.03
N ASP A 100 -9.71 -7.67 -4.52
CA ASP A 100 -9.24 -8.28 -5.76
C ASP A 100 -8.98 -9.78 -5.59
N PHE A 101 -8.33 -10.18 -4.49
CA PHE A 101 -8.14 -11.59 -4.15
C PHE A 101 -8.31 -11.90 -2.68
N PHE A 102 -8.84 -13.10 -2.42
CA PHE A 102 -8.51 -13.85 -1.23
C PHE A 102 -7.42 -14.86 -1.56
N CYS A 103 -6.37 -14.83 -0.75
CA CYS A 103 -5.24 -15.72 -0.82
C CYS A 103 -5.11 -16.51 0.48
N LEU A 104 -4.51 -17.69 0.37
CA LEU A 104 -4.02 -18.50 1.47
C LEU A 104 -2.52 -18.24 1.60
N ASP A 105 -2.05 -17.90 2.81
CA ASP A 105 -0.64 -18.07 3.13
C ASP A 105 -0.38 -19.55 3.39
N LYS A 106 0.36 -20.20 2.50
CA LYS A 106 0.66 -21.64 2.59
C LYS A 106 1.43 -22.01 3.86
N THR A 107 2.16 -21.07 4.46
CA THR A 107 2.96 -21.29 5.67
C THR A 107 2.06 -21.30 6.91
N THR A 108 1.26 -20.25 7.09
CA THR A 108 0.45 -20.05 8.30
C THR A 108 -0.95 -20.65 8.19
N ARG A 109 -1.40 -20.96 6.95
CA ARG A 109 -2.78 -21.32 6.60
C ARG A 109 -3.80 -20.21 6.87
N GLU A 110 -3.35 -18.99 7.09
CA GLU A 110 -4.20 -17.82 7.31
C GLU A 110 -4.73 -17.24 6.00
N LEU A 111 -5.83 -16.50 6.12
CA LEU A 111 -6.31 -15.65 5.04
C LEU A 111 -5.33 -14.50 4.80
N VAL A 112 -5.17 -14.15 3.54
CA VAL A 112 -4.52 -12.93 3.11
C VAL A 112 -5.45 -12.25 2.13
N ILE A 113 -5.82 -11.01 2.43
CA ILE A 113 -6.60 -10.19 1.51
C ILE A 113 -5.62 -9.38 0.69
N VAL A 114 -5.70 -9.50 -0.63
CA VAL A 114 -4.83 -8.77 -1.56
C VAL A 114 -5.65 -7.76 -2.33
N GLU A 115 -5.13 -6.55 -2.39
CA GLU A 115 -5.64 -5.48 -3.25
C GLU A 115 -4.54 -5.02 -4.20
N ASN A 116 -4.83 -4.92 -5.49
CA ASN A 116 -3.90 -4.40 -6.48
C ASN A 116 -4.25 -2.96 -6.87
N LYS A 117 -3.24 -2.11 -6.99
CA LYS A 117 -3.41 -0.69 -7.36
C LYS A 117 -2.48 -0.29 -8.49
N VAL A 118 -3.06 0.42 -9.46
CA VAL A 118 -2.34 1.02 -10.59
C VAL A 118 -2.34 2.55 -10.45
N ARG A 119 -1.21 3.19 -10.73
CA ARG A 119 -0.95 4.66 -10.76
C ARG A 119 -1.94 5.59 -10.05
N GLY A 120 -1.54 6.16 -8.90
CA GLY A 120 -2.11 7.40 -8.33
C GLY A 120 -3.56 7.31 -7.83
N ARG A 121 -4.17 6.11 -7.87
CA ARG A 121 -5.53 5.84 -7.40
C ARG A 121 -5.54 5.22 -6.00
N HIS A 122 -4.80 5.81 -5.07
CA HIS A 122 -4.74 5.32 -3.68
C HIS A 122 -5.81 5.95 -2.77
N ARG A 123 -6.61 6.89 -3.26
CA ARG A 123 -7.55 7.71 -2.46
C ARG A 123 -8.59 6.91 -1.65
N LYS A 124 -8.84 5.65 -2.01
CA LYS A 124 -9.84 4.79 -1.35
C LYS A 124 -9.23 3.64 -0.56
N ILE A 125 -7.90 3.52 -0.53
CA ILE A 125 -7.24 2.34 0.02
C ILE A 125 -7.54 2.17 1.51
N GLU A 126 -7.47 3.25 2.29
CA GLU A 126 -7.78 3.29 3.73
C GLU A 126 -9.20 2.76 3.99
N THR A 127 -10.18 3.23 3.20
CA THR A 127 -11.58 2.78 3.34
C THR A 127 -11.74 1.32 2.95
N GLN A 128 -11.06 0.86 1.89
CA GLN A 128 -11.09 -0.54 1.47
C GLN A 128 -10.50 -1.46 2.55
N ILE A 129 -9.32 -1.11 3.07
CA ILE A 129 -8.64 -1.83 4.17
C ILE A 129 -9.59 -1.97 5.36
N LEU A 130 -10.14 -0.85 5.84
CA LEU A 130 -11.03 -0.86 7.01
C LEU A 130 -12.27 -1.69 6.76
N THR A 131 -12.87 -1.56 5.58
CA THR A 131 -14.08 -2.29 5.20
C THR A 131 -13.82 -3.80 5.15
N TYR A 132 -12.80 -4.23 4.40
CA TYR A 132 -12.51 -5.64 4.22
C TYR A 132 -12.05 -6.29 5.52
N THR A 133 -11.24 -5.58 6.31
CA THR A 133 -10.81 -6.04 7.63
C THR A 133 -12.00 -6.23 8.57
N ALA A 134 -12.89 -5.23 8.65
CA ALA A 134 -14.08 -5.32 9.49
C ALA A 134 -15.00 -6.46 9.05
N TRP A 135 -15.18 -6.65 7.74
CA TRP A 135 -16.00 -7.73 7.21
C TRP A 135 -15.41 -9.10 7.54
N ALA A 136 -14.12 -9.31 7.27
CA ALA A 136 -13.46 -10.58 7.50
C ALA A 136 -13.48 -10.97 8.98
N LYS A 137 -13.18 -10.01 9.88
CA LYS A 137 -13.27 -10.22 11.35
C LYS A 137 -14.67 -10.64 11.82
N ARG A 138 -15.73 -10.16 11.17
CA ARG A 138 -17.13 -10.51 11.51
C ARG A 138 -17.59 -11.84 10.90
N ASN A 139 -16.88 -12.36 9.90
CA ASN A 139 -17.30 -13.53 9.12
C ASN A 139 -16.27 -14.67 9.14
N LEU A 140 -15.36 -14.71 10.13
CA LEU A 140 -14.28 -15.69 10.22
C LEU A 140 -14.77 -17.14 10.07
N GLU A 141 -15.82 -17.52 10.81
CA GLU A 141 -16.38 -18.88 10.76
C GLU A 141 -16.91 -19.22 9.37
N LYS A 142 -17.68 -18.31 8.75
CA LYS A 142 -18.24 -18.49 7.40
C LYS A 142 -17.15 -18.56 6.33
N ILE A 143 -16.08 -17.77 6.48
CA ILE A 143 -14.93 -17.78 5.57
C ILE A 143 -14.23 -19.15 5.67
N ASN A 144 -13.94 -19.61 6.89
CA ASN A 144 -13.29 -20.90 7.11
C ASN A 144 -14.15 -22.07 6.63
N GLU A 145 -15.47 -21.99 6.80
CA GLU A 145 -16.39 -22.99 6.26
C GLU A 145 -16.39 -22.99 4.73
N LYS A 146 -16.53 -21.81 4.09
CA LYS A 146 -16.55 -21.67 2.62
C LYS A 146 -15.27 -22.23 1.97
N TYR A 147 -14.11 -21.99 2.59
CA TYR A 147 -12.81 -22.40 2.03
C TYR A 147 -12.16 -23.56 2.79
N LYS A 148 -12.96 -24.39 3.47
CA LYS A 148 -12.46 -25.54 4.25
C LYS A 148 -11.63 -26.50 3.40
N ASP A 149 -12.05 -26.75 2.16
CA ASP A 149 -11.37 -27.67 1.23
C ASP A 149 -10.00 -27.15 0.78
N LYS A 150 -9.76 -25.84 0.93
CA LYS A 150 -8.44 -25.21 0.70
C LYS A 150 -7.54 -25.26 1.94
N ASN A 151 -8.01 -25.91 3.03
CA ASN A 151 -7.32 -25.97 4.32
C ASN A 151 -7.03 -24.57 4.90
N LEU A 152 -7.92 -23.61 4.65
CA LEU A 152 -7.87 -22.26 5.21
C LEU A 152 -8.23 -22.31 6.71
N LYS A 153 -7.44 -21.62 7.53
CA LYS A 153 -7.59 -21.53 8.99
C LYS A 153 -7.49 -20.07 9.44
N THR A 154 -8.40 -19.25 8.93
CA THR A 154 -8.43 -17.82 9.21
C THR A 154 -8.71 -17.55 10.69
N THR A 155 -7.88 -16.73 11.32
CA THR A 155 -8.08 -16.17 12.65
C THR A 155 -8.25 -14.65 12.57
N LYS A 156 -8.15 -13.94 13.71
CA LYS A 156 -8.17 -12.48 13.73
C LYS A 156 -6.86 -11.85 13.21
N ASN A 157 -5.85 -12.67 12.94
CA ASN A 157 -4.51 -12.27 12.53
C ASN A 157 -4.27 -12.38 11.01
N PHE A 158 -5.34 -12.50 10.21
CA PHE A 158 -5.22 -12.46 8.75
C PHE A 158 -4.50 -11.19 8.30
N LYS A 159 -3.79 -11.29 7.19
CA LYS A 159 -2.95 -10.20 6.68
C LYS A 159 -3.60 -9.47 5.53
N PHE A 160 -3.16 -8.25 5.32
CA PHE A 160 -3.52 -7.44 4.15
C PHE A 160 -2.25 -7.17 3.35
N VAL A 161 -2.35 -7.27 2.03
CA VAL A 161 -1.25 -7.01 1.10
C VAL A 161 -1.74 -6.07 0.02
N ILE A 162 -0.99 -5.00 -0.21
CA ILE A 162 -1.17 -4.13 -1.36
C ILE A 162 -0.07 -4.44 -2.35
N ILE A 163 -0.46 -4.70 -3.59
CA ILE A 163 0.45 -4.92 -4.69
C ILE A 163 0.25 -3.78 -5.68
N THR A 164 1.30 -3.04 -6.01
CA THR A 164 1.16 -1.84 -6.82
C THR A 164 2.32 -1.67 -7.77
N ASP A 165 2.10 -0.94 -8.86
CA ASP A 165 3.10 -0.61 -9.87
C ASP A 165 3.68 0.81 -9.69
N THR A 166 3.24 1.51 -8.66
CA THR A 166 3.77 2.79 -8.21
C THR A 166 3.56 2.93 -6.72
N THR A 167 4.45 3.64 -6.03
CA THR A 167 4.23 4.01 -4.63
C THR A 167 4.58 5.47 -4.41
N ASP A 168 4.01 6.06 -3.36
CA ASP A 168 4.36 7.38 -2.84
C ASP A 168 4.53 7.30 -1.31
N GLU A 169 5.13 8.33 -0.72
CA GLU A 169 5.39 8.38 0.74
C GLU A 169 4.10 8.22 1.56
N ARG A 170 2.97 8.71 1.04
CA ARG A 170 1.69 8.61 1.73
C ARG A 170 1.20 7.16 1.77
N LEU A 171 1.22 6.45 0.65
CA LEU A 171 0.80 5.04 0.60
C LEU A 171 1.70 4.18 1.50
N GLN A 172 3.00 4.42 1.45
CA GLN A 172 3.95 3.73 2.33
C GLN A 172 3.60 3.97 3.81
N ALA A 173 3.40 5.23 4.23
CA ALA A 173 3.03 5.56 5.61
C ALA A 173 1.71 4.88 6.04
N ILE A 174 0.68 4.90 5.19
CA ILE A 174 -0.59 4.20 5.46
C ILE A 174 -0.34 2.70 5.68
N CYS A 175 0.49 2.08 4.84
CA CYS A 175 0.80 0.66 4.94
C CYS A 175 1.57 0.34 6.23
N GLU A 176 2.58 1.13 6.57
CA GLU A 176 3.36 0.98 7.80
C GLU A 176 2.47 1.10 9.05
N ASP A 177 1.68 2.17 9.16
CA ASP A 177 0.81 2.44 10.30
C ASP A 177 -0.23 1.34 10.54
N ASN A 178 -0.72 0.73 9.46
CA ASN A 178 -1.76 -0.30 9.51
C ASN A 178 -1.20 -1.73 9.46
N LYS A 179 0.13 -1.90 9.47
CA LYS A 179 0.82 -3.21 9.34
C LYS A 179 0.38 -3.98 8.10
N ILE A 180 0.33 -3.29 6.97
CA ILE A 180 -0.05 -3.82 5.66
C ILE A 180 1.22 -4.00 4.85
N ALA A 181 1.38 -5.18 4.27
CA ALA A 181 2.52 -5.39 3.38
C ALA A 181 2.30 -4.59 2.09
N LEU A 182 3.35 -3.93 1.62
CA LEU A 182 3.33 -3.17 0.38
C LEU A 182 4.39 -3.74 -0.56
N ILE A 183 3.94 -4.24 -1.69
CA ILE A 183 4.79 -4.84 -2.71
C ILE A 183 4.73 -3.97 -3.95
N LEU A 184 5.88 -3.44 -4.36
CA LEU A 184 6.04 -2.76 -5.62
C LEU A 184 6.37 -3.79 -6.71
N ILE A 185 5.67 -3.71 -7.85
CA ILE A 185 5.99 -4.46 -9.06
C ILE A 185 6.55 -3.49 -10.09
N ASP A 186 7.79 -3.72 -10.50
CA ASP A 186 8.40 -2.97 -11.60
C ASP A 186 8.47 -3.84 -12.86
N GLY A 187 7.85 -3.34 -13.94
CA GLY A 187 7.79 -4.00 -15.24
C GLY A 187 7.19 -5.42 -15.27
N GLY A 188 6.55 -5.88 -14.19
CA GLY A 188 6.02 -7.25 -14.06
C GLY A 188 7.09 -8.32 -13.88
N VAL A 189 8.33 -7.92 -13.65
CA VAL A 189 9.47 -8.83 -13.55
C VAL A 189 10.09 -8.75 -12.16
N VAL A 190 10.18 -7.54 -11.61
CA VAL A 190 10.80 -7.29 -10.31
C VAL A 190 9.71 -7.03 -9.28
N PHE A 191 9.86 -7.65 -8.11
CA PHE A 191 9.01 -7.44 -6.95
C PHE A 191 9.87 -6.97 -5.79
N GLU A 192 9.47 -5.87 -5.17
CA GLU A 192 10.16 -5.27 -4.05
C GLU A 192 9.18 -5.12 -2.88
N GLU A 193 9.55 -5.65 -1.71
CA GLU A 193 8.80 -5.43 -0.47
C GLU A 193 9.20 -4.08 0.13
N ILE A 194 8.37 -3.06 -0.09
CA ILE A 194 8.56 -1.71 0.47
C ILE A 194 8.17 -1.71 1.96
N VAL A 195 7.03 -2.32 2.27
CA VAL A 195 6.62 -2.61 3.66
C VAL A 195 6.56 -4.13 3.80
N PRO A 196 7.36 -4.72 4.70
CA PRO A 196 7.59 -6.16 4.70
C PRO A 196 6.34 -6.95 5.10
N TYR A 197 6.14 -8.10 4.44
CA TYR A 197 5.03 -9.01 4.75
C TYR A 197 5.20 -9.75 6.08
N TYR A 198 6.46 -10.00 6.46
CA TYR A 198 6.83 -10.60 7.74
C TYR A 198 7.49 -9.52 8.63
N ALA A 199 6.70 -8.52 9.04
CA ALA A 199 7.10 -7.64 10.14
C ALA A 199 6.82 -8.35 11.48
N GLU A 200 7.83 -8.40 12.36
CA GLU A 200 7.73 -8.93 13.74
C GLU A 200 6.79 -8.07 14.62
#